data_AF-A0A430BG69-F1
#
_entry.id   AF-A0A430BG69-F1
#
_cell.length_a   1.000
_cell.length_b   1.000
_cell.length_c   1.000
_cell.angle_alpha   90.00
_cell.angle_beta   90.00
_cell.angle_gamma   90.00
#
_symmetry.space_group_name_H-M   'P 1'
#
loop_
_entity.id
_entity.type
_entity.pdbx_description
1 polymer ?
#
loop_
_entity_poly.entity_id
_entity_poly.type
_entity_poly.pdbx_seq_one_letter_code
_entity_poly.pdbx_strand_id
1 'polypeptide(L)'
;MSRAYEDAMERRSDKYVARSLGIDADTLADYPFQLDENASDDGVVYGWRVLWDEEAPPGVDVNGAAGSLWSDIPAAPDEPDEDDS
;
A
#
# COMPACT_ATOMS: atom_id res chain seq x y z
N MET A 1 -17.55 4.82 10.41
CA MET A 1 -16.27 4.72 11.13
C MET A 1 -15.73 6.14 11.33
N SER A 2 -14.94 6.36 12.39
CA SER A 2 -14.46 7.70 12.73
C SER A 2 -13.28 8.08 11.83
N ARG A 3 -13.22 9.32 11.33
CA ARG A 3 -12.08 9.84 10.55
C ARG A 3 -10.71 9.51 11.14
N ALA A 4 -10.59 9.57 12.47
CA ALA A 4 -9.34 9.25 13.17
C ALA A 4 -8.91 7.78 13.05
N TYR A 5 -9.85 6.87 12.83
CA TYR A 5 -9.59 5.44 12.62
C TYR A 5 -9.13 5.18 11.17
N GLU A 6 -9.77 5.85 10.20
CA GLU A 6 -9.37 5.84 8.79
C GLU A 6 -7.95 6.45 8.63
N ASP A 7 -7.68 7.60 9.23
CA ASP A 7 -6.36 8.27 9.27
C ASP A 7 -5.25 7.43 9.92
N ALA A 8 -5.60 6.55 10.86
CA ALA A 8 -4.65 5.68 11.56
C ALA A 8 -4.33 4.43 10.74
N MET A 9 -5.34 3.86 10.06
CA MET A 9 -5.16 2.78 9.11
C MET A 9 -4.37 3.23 7.89
N GLU A 10 -4.69 4.39 7.31
CA GLU A 10 -4.01 4.97 6.16
C GLU A 10 -2.51 5.16 6.44
N ARG A 11 -2.16 5.78 7.59
CA ARG A 11 -0.74 5.91 8.01
C ARG A 11 -0.02 4.60 8.27
N ARG A 12 -0.74 3.56 8.70
CA ARG A 12 -0.17 2.22 8.92
C ARG A 12 0.11 1.55 7.57
N SER A 13 -0.80 1.71 6.61
CA SER A 13 -0.64 1.25 5.24
C SER A 13 0.54 1.93 4.57
N ASP A 14 0.69 3.26 4.66
CA ASP A 14 1.80 3.99 4.03
C ASP A 14 3.16 3.52 4.54
N LYS A 15 3.32 3.34 5.85
CA LYS A 15 4.56 2.82 6.43
C LYS A 15 4.86 1.40 5.98
N TYR A 16 3.83 0.57 5.86
CA TYR A 16 3.98 -0.79 5.37
C TYR A 16 4.35 -0.82 3.88
N VAL A 17 3.72 0.02 3.07
CA VAL A 17 4.02 0.20 1.65
C VAL A 17 5.46 0.65 1.48
N ALA A 18 5.87 1.73 2.16
CA ALA A 18 7.24 2.24 2.09
C ALA A 18 8.26 1.17 2.44
N ARG A 19 8.04 0.44 3.54
CA ARG A 19 8.90 -0.68 3.96
C ARG A 19 8.94 -1.81 2.93
N SER A 20 7.81 -2.16 2.33
CA SER A 20 7.72 -3.24 1.34
C SER A 20 8.39 -2.86 0.02
N LEU A 21 8.32 -1.59 -0.36
CA LEU A 21 9.00 -1.02 -1.51
C LEU A 21 10.49 -0.72 -1.24
N GLY A 22 10.94 -0.82 0.01
CA GLY A 22 12.32 -0.56 0.41
C GLY A 22 12.69 0.93 0.42
N ILE A 23 11.71 1.81 0.55
CA ILE A 23 11.88 3.27 0.60
C ILE A 23 11.46 3.83 1.96
N ASP A 24 11.79 5.09 2.21
CA ASP A 24 11.31 5.83 3.37
C ASP A 24 9.86 6.30 3.20
N ALA A 25 9.14 6.38 4.31
CA ALA A 25 7.76 6.89 4.31
C ALA A 25 7.69 8.38 3.94
N ASP A 26 8.71 9.17 4.31
CA ASP A 26 8.85 10.55 3.85
C ASP A 26 9.00 10.63 2.33
N THR A 27 9.78 9.72 1.73
CA THR A 27 9.86 9.61 0.27
C THR A 27 8.49 9.28 -0.30
N LEU A 28 7.81 8.27 0.23
CA LEU A 28 6.47 7.88 -0.24
C LEU A 28 5.46 9.04 -0.19
N ALA A 29 5.56 9.93 0.80
CA ALA A 29 4.67 11.08 0.94
C ALA A 29 4.82 12.14 -0.19
N ASP A 30 5.98 12.21 -0.84
CA ASP A 30 6.22 13.09 -2.00
C ASP A 30 5.69 12.51 -3.32
N TYR A 31 5.35 11.21 -3.37
CA TYR A 31 4.86 10.54 -4.57
C TYR A 31 3.40 10.10 -4.38
N PRO A 32 2.42 10.87 -4.87
CA PRO A 32 1.01 10.50 -4.73
C PRO A 32 0.74 9.14 -5.37
N PHE A 33 0.07 8.27 -4.61
CA PHE A 33 -0.25 6.92 -5.03
C PHE A 33 -1.65 6.53 -4.56
N GLN A 34 -2.21 5.52 -5.21
CA GLN A 34 -3.44 4.85 -4.79
C GLN A 34 -3.13 3.40 -4.44
N LEU A 35 -3.75 2.92 -3.37
CA LEU A 35 -3.71 1.52 -2.99
C LEU A 35 -4.94 0.81 -3.55
N ASP A 36 -4.71 -0.23 -4.35
CA ASP A 36 -5.73 -1.15 -4.82
C ASP A 36 -5.53 -2.50 -4.13
N GLU A 37 -6.52 -2.94 -3.36
CA GLU A 37 -6.46 -4.22 -2.66
C GLU A 37 -6.76 -5.35 -3.64
N ASN A 38 -5.78 -6.20 -3.89
CA ASN A 38 -5.98 -7.38 -4.72
C ASN A 38 -6.61 -8.50 -3.86
N ALA A 39 -7.88 -8.32 -3.54
CA ALA A 39 -8.71 -9.26 -2.82
C ALA A 39 -9.40 -10.25 -3.77
N SER A 40 -9.48 -11.52 -3.37
CA SER A 40 -10.38 -12.47 -4.04
C SER A 40 -11.83 -12.24 -3.61
N ASP A 41 -12.77 -12.81 -4.37
CA ASP A 41 -14.22 -12.77 -4.09
C ASP A 41 -14.56 -13.31 -2.69
N ASP A 42 -13.72 -14.21 -2.17
CA ASP A 42 -13.79 -14.75 -0.80
C ASP A 42 -13.30 -13.79 0.30
N GLY A 43 -12.91 -12.55 -0.05
CA GLY A 43 -12.44 -11.52 0.89
C GLY A 43 -10.98 -11.66 1.32
N VAL A 44 -10.24 -12.64 0.79
CA VAL A 44 -8.82 -12.83 1.11
C VAL A 44 -7.96 -11.85 0.29
N VAL A 45 -7.22 -10.99 0.98
CA VAL A 45 -6.27 -10.05 0.38
C VAL A 45 -4.92 -10.76 0.20
N TYR A 46 -4.52 -10.99 -1.05
CA TYR A 46 -3.24 -11.64 -1.35
C TYR A 46 -2.08 -10.65 -1.47
N GLY A 47 -2.40 -9.42 -1.82
CA GLY A 47 -1.44 -8.38 -2.10
C GLY A 47 -2.11 -7.03 -2.26
N TRP A 48 -1.32 -5.99 -2.19
CA TRP A 48 -1.75 -4.65 -2.55
C TRP A 48 -1.00 -4.19 -3.79
N ARG A 49 -1.72 -3.51 -4.68
CA ARG A 49 -1.13 -2.84 -5.83
C ARG A 49 -1.08 -1.35 -5.56
N VAL A 50 0.14 -0.82 -5.56
CA VAL A 50 0.42 0.61 -5.46
C VAL A 50 0.38 1.18 -6.88
N LEU A 51 -0.62 1.99 -7.18
CA LEU A 51 -0.76 2.71 -8.45
C LEU A 51 -0.15 4.09 -8.29
N TRP A 52 0.86 4.41 -9.09
CA TRP A 52 1.54 5.72 -9.06
C TRP A 52 0.80 6.70 -9.97
N ASP A 53 0.45 7.87 -9.45
CA ASP A 53 -0.37 8.85 -10.18
C ASP A 53 0.43 9.52 -11.31
N GLU A 54 1.69 9.88 -11.04
CA GLU A 54 2.58 10.55 -11.98
C GLU A 54 3.83 9.69 -12.27
N GLU A 55 4.67 9.52 -11.26
CA GLU A 55 5.91 8.77 -11.31
C GLU A 55 6.14 8.02 -10.01
N ALA A 56 6.97 6.99 -10.06
CA ALA A 56 7.34 6.25 -8.87
C ALA A 56 8.66 6.75 -8.28
N PRO A 57 8.86 6.56 -6.97
CA PRO A 57 10.10 6.93 -6.32
C PRO A 57 11.32 6.23 -6.93
N PRO A 58 12.48 6.91 -6.97
CA PRO A 58 13.71 6.29 -7.44
C PRO A 58 14.09 5.09 -6.56
N GLY A 59 14.39 3.96 -7.20
CA GLY A 59 14.73 2.72 -6.49
C GLY A 59 13.55 1.78 -6.24
N VAL A 60 12.32 2.19 -6.59
CA VAL A 60 11.16 1.30 -6.60
C VAL A 60 11.10 0.54 -7.92
N ASP A 61 10.95 -0.77 -7.85
CA ASP A 61 10.60 -1.58 -9.01
C ASP A 61 9.15 -1.30 -9.42
N VAL A 62 9.00 -0.70 -10.59
CA VAL A 62 7.71 -0.41 -11.21
C VAL A 62 7.47 -1.30 -12.42
N ASN A 63 6.23 -1.72 -12.53
CA ASN A 63 5.67 -2.37 -13.69
C ASN A 63 4.82 -1.36 -14.47
N GLY A 64 4.66 -1.62 -15.76
CA GLY A 64 3.77 -0.83 -16.62
C GLY A 64 4.48 0.15 -17.54
N ALA A 65 3.73 1.16 -18.00
CA ALA A 65 4.18 2.17 -18.94
C ALA A 65 4.00 3.58 -18.33
N ALA A 66 4.63 4.59 -18.91
CA ALA A 66 4.44 5.98 -18.49
C ALA A 66 2.94 6.37 -18.50
N GLY A 67 2.44 6.88 -17.38
CA GLY A 67 1.02 7.17 -17.14
C GLY A 67 0.19 5.98 -16.64
N SER A 68 0.81 4.83 -16.41
CA SER A 68 0.21 3.65 -15.75
C SER A 68 1.35 2.86 -15.12
N LEU A 69 1.98 3.44 -14.09
CA LEU A 69 3.05 2.79 -13.34
C LEU A 69 2.46 2.20 -12.07
N TRP A 70 2.85 0.97 -11.74
CA TRP A 70 2.40 0.33 -10.51
C TRP A 70 3.45 -0.60 -9.92
N SER A 71 3.35 -0.81 -8.61
CA SER A 71 4.20 -1.75 -7.87
C SER A 71 3.32 -2.68 -7.05
N ASP A 72 3.54 -3.98 -7.18
CA ASP A 72 2.83 -4.98 -6.39
C ASP A 72 3.64 -5.25 -5.11
N ILE A 73 2.98 -5.18 -3.95
CA ILE A 73 3.56 -5.51 -2.66
C ILE A 73 2.78 -6.66 -2.00
N PRO A 74 3.44 -7.52 -1.20
CA PRO A 74 2.73 -8.54 -0.45
C PRO A 74 1.76 -7.88 0.51
N ALA A 75 0.59 -8.49 0.72
CA ALA A 75 -0.35 -8.01 1.72
C ALA A 75 0.38 -7.96 3.07
N ALA A 76 0.07 -6.94 3.87
CA ALA A 76 0.50 -6.97 5.26
C ALA A 76 0.08 -8.32 5.83
N PRO A 77 0.98 -9.08 6.48
CA PRO A 77 0.55 -10.29 7.14
C PRO A 77 -0.62 -9.89 8.02
N ASP A 78 -1.73 -10.62 7.93
CA ASP A 78 -2.79 -10.55 8.93
C ASP A 78 -2.08 -10.75 10.27
N GLU A 79 -1.78 -9.65 10.96
CA GLU A 79 -1.58 -9.73 12.39
C GLU A 79 -2.89 -10.35 12.85
N PRO A 80 -2.86 -11.53 13.47
CA PRO A 80 -4.10 -12.17 13.89
C PRO A 80 -4.86 -11.09 14.64
N ASP A 81 -6.07 -10.77 14.18
CA ASP A 81 -6.99 -9.98 14.98
C ASP A 81 -7.04 -10.70 16.33
N GLU A 82 -6.31 -10.18 17.32
CA GLU A 82 -6.48 -10.54 18.72
C GLU A 82 -7.81 -9.89 19.17
N ASP A 83 -8.89 -10.16 18.44
CA ASP A 83 -10.25 -10.10 18.96
C ASP A 83 -10.50 -11.44 19.66
N ASP A 84 -9.70 -11.67 20.70
CA ASP A 84 -10.03 -12.57 21.80
C ASP A 84 -10.79 -11.71 22.82
N SER A 85 -12.13 -11.67 22.71
CA SER A 85 -13.07 -11.38 23.82
C SER A 85 -14.53 -11.69 23.46
#